data_AF-A0A8S2VKD4-F1
#
_entry.id   AF-A0A8S2VKD4-F1
#
_cell.length_a   1.000
_cell.length_b   1.000
_cell.length_c   1.000
_cell.angle_alpha   90.00
_cell.angle_beta   90.00
_cell.angle_gamma   90.00
#
_symmetry.space_group_name_H-M   'P 1'
#
loop_
_entity.id
_entity.type
_entity.pdbx_description
1 polymer ?
#
loop_
_entity_poly.entity_id
_entity_poly.type
_entity_poly.pdbx_seq_one_letter_code
_entity_poly.pdbx_strand_id
1 'polypeptide(L)' 'LTAHSQILANLFVIVEQGLIKVSLASEVQDPSQNLLYVQQFMANLLKTAFPHLQDNQIKVII' A
#
# COMPACT_ATOMS: atom_id res chain seq x y z
N LEU A 1 -18.78 -5.61 7.57
CA LEU A 1 -17.38 -5.63 8.03
C LEU A 1 -16.47 -6.34 7.02
N THR A 2 -16.85 -7.53 6.53
CA THR A 2 -16.06 -8.36 5.59
C THR A 2 -15.80 -7.73 4.23
N ALA A 3 -16.71 -6.90 3.70
CA ALA A 3 -16.57 -6.35 2.35
C ALA A 3 -15.36 -5.42 2.19
N HIS A 4 -15.09 -4.54 3.17
CA HIS A 4 -13.98 -3.60 3.10
C HIS A 4 -12.62 -4.30 3.22
N SER A 5 -12.51 -5.30 4.11
CA SER A 5 -11.29 -6.10 4.24
C SER A 5 -11.03 -6.97 3.01
N GLN A 6 -12.08 -7.51 2.38
CA GLN A 6 -11.95 -8.28 1.15
C GLN A 6 -11.43 -7.42 -0.02
N ILE A 7 -11.97 -6.21 -0.18
CA ILE A 7 -11.53 -5.28 -1.23
C ILE A 7 -10.06 -4.93 -1.02
N LEU A 8 -9.69 -4.53 0.21
CA LEU A 8 -8.31 -4.15 0.53
C LEU A 8 -7.34 -5.31 0.28
N ALA A 9 -7.66 -6.51 0.76
CA ALA A 9 -6.84 -7.70 0.54
C ALA A 9 -6.64 -7.98 -0.96
N ASN A 10 -7.70 -7.86 -1.76
CA ASN A 10 -7.61 -8.09 -3.19
C ASN A 10 -6.74 -7.05 -3.91
N LEU A 11 -6.81 -5.78 -3.50
CA LEU A 11 -5.94 -4.73 -4.03
C LEU A 11 -4.46 -5.00 -3.73
N PHE A 12 -4.14 -5.47 -2.51
CA PHE A 12 -2.78 -5.87 -2.16
C PHE A 12 -2.29 -7.04 -3.00
N VAL A 13 -3.11 -8.08 -3.17
CA VAL A 13 -2.76 -9.26 -3.98
C VAL A 13 -2.45 -8.86 -5.44
N ILE A 14 -3.24 -7.94 -6.02
CA ILE A 14 -3.03 -7.47 -7.40
C ILE A 14 -1.67 -6.76 -7.56
N VAL A 15 -1.28 -5.95 -6.56
CA VAL A 15 0.00 -5.23 -6.55
C VAL A 15 1.16 -6.21 -6.31
N GLU A 16 1.03 -7.12 -5.34
CA GLU A 16 2.06 -8.08 -4.95
C GLU A 16 2.37 -9.09 -6.06
N GLN A 17 1.35 -9.53 -6.81
CA GLN A 17 1.51 -10.40 -7.97
C GLN A 17 2.06 -9.69 -9.21
N GLY A 18 2.31 -8.37 -9.14
CA GLY A 18 2.82 -7.60 -10.27
C GLY A 18 1.85 -7.53 -11.45
N LEU A 19 0.54 -7.70 -11.20
CA LEU A 19 -0.48 -7.62 -12.24
C LEU A 19 -0.66 -6.19 -12.77
N ILE A 20 -0.23 -5.19 -12.00
CA ILE A 20 -0.21 -3.79 -12.40
C ILE A 20 1.02 -3.51 -13.26
N LYS A 21 0.82 -3.52 -14.57
CA LYS A 21 1.86 -3.30 -15.59
C LYS A 21 2.10 -1.81 -15.92
N VAL A 22 1.39 -0.92 -15.26
CA VAL A 22 1.50 0.53 -15.43
C VAL A 22 1.98 1.15 -14.13
N SER A 23 2.70 2.26 -14.21
CA SER A 23 3.12 3.01 -13.03
C SER A 23 1.92 3.60 -12.30
N LEU A 24 1.83 3.37 -10.99
CA LEU A 24 0.74 3.89 -10.15
C LEU A 24 0.84 5.39 -9.87
N ALA A 25 2.04 5.97 -10.02
CA ALA A 25 2.30 7.38 -9.85
C ALA A 25 3.33 7.87 -10.86
N SER A 26 3.35 9.18 -11.12
CA SER A 26 4.30 9.81 -12.04
C SER A 26 5.75 9.67 -11.57
N GLU A 27 5.98 9.54 -10.26
CA GLU A 27 7.31 9.27 -9.68
C GLU A 27 7.77 7.81 -9.86
N VAL A 28 6.87 6.88 -10.16
CA VAL A 28 7.23 5.46 -10.36
C VAL A 28 7.62 5.26 -11.82
N GLN A 29 8.91 5.12 -12.10
CA GLN A 29 9.41 4.89 -13.46
C GLN A 29 9.28 3.43 -13.90
N ASP A 30 9.35 2.49 -12.96
CA ASP A 30 9.23 1.06 -13.21
C ASP A 30 8.02 0.48 -12.46
N PRO A 31 7.06 -0.18 -13.16
CA PRO A 31 5.96 -0.89 -12.53
C PRO A 31 6.37 -1.90 -11.45
N SER A 32 7.61 -2.41 -11.46
CA SER A 32 8.15 -3.26 -10.39
C SER A 32 8.20 -2.56 -9.02
N GLN A 33 8.26 -1.22 -9.01
CA GLN A 33 8.29 -0.40 -7.80
C GLN A 33 6.89 -0.05 -7.28
N ASN A 34 5.82 -0.47 -7.97
CA ASN A 34 4.45 -0.23 -7.53
C ASN A 34 4.18 -0.78 -6.12
N LEU A 35 4.78 -1.92 -5.76
CA LEU A 35 4.67 -2.49 -4.41
C LEU A 35 5.25 -1.55 -3.35
N LEU A 36 6.47 -1.06 -3.57
CA LEU A 36 7.15 -0.14 -2.66
C LEU A 36 6.37 1.18 -2.53
N TYR A 37 5.85 1.70 -3.65
CA TYR A 37 5.02 2.89 -3.67
C TYR A 37 3.75 2.71 -2.83
N VAL A 38 3.02 1.60 -3.01
CA VAL A 38 1.79 1.32 -2.25
C VAL A 38 2.08 1.20 -0.75
N GLN A 39 3.18 0.54 -0.37
CA GLN A 39 3.60 0.44 1.04
C GLN A 39 3.88 1.82 1.65
N GLN A 40 4.61 2.69 0.94
CA GLN A 40 4.88 4.06 1.41
C GLN A 40 3.62 4.91 1.48
N PHE A 41 2.75 4.82 0.48
CA PHE A 41 1.48 5.53 0.45
C PHE A 41 0.58 5.12 1.63
N MET A 42 0.44 3.82 1.88
CA MET A 42 -0.32 3.29 3.02
C MET A 42 0.29 3.72 4.35
N ALA A 43 1.62 3.71 4.48
CA ALA A 43 2.29 4.19 5.68
C ALA A 43 1.96 5.65 5.97
N ASN A 44 2.01 6.53 4.96
CA ASN A 44 1.67 7.94 5.10
C ASN A 44 0.18 8.16 5.41
N LEU A 45 -0.71 7.37 4.80
CA LEU A 45 -2.13 7.40 5.08
C LEU A 45 -2.40 7.02 6.55
N LEU A 46 -1.78 5.95 7.04
CA LEU A 46 -1.91 5.49 8.42
C LEU A 46 -1.32 6.48 9.42
N LYS A 47 -0.17 7.10 9.12
CA LYS A 47 0.40 8.17 9.96
C LYS A 47 -0.54 9.35 10.09
N THR A 48 -1.17 9.74 8.98
CA THR A 48 -2.10 10.88 8.95
C THR A 48 -3.40 10.58 9.71
N ALA A 49 -3.93 9.36 9.55
CA ALA A 49 -5.15 8.92 10.22
C ALA A 49 -4.94 8.60 11.72
N PHE A 50 -3.75 8.12 12.09
CA PHE A 50 -3.39 7.68 13.44
C PHE A 50 -2.03 8.27 13.86
N PRO A 51 -1.96 9.57 14.17
CA PRO A 51 -0.71 10.26 14.48
C PRO A 51 -0.01 9.77 15.77
N HIS A 52 -0.68 8.90 16.54
CA HIS A 52 -0.16 8.28 17.76
C HIS A 52 0.52 6.93 17.50
N LEU A 53 0.41 6.35 16.30
CA LEU A 53 1.10 5.11 15.96
C LEU A 53 2.58 5.38 15.72
N GLN A 54 3.42 4.51 16.28
CA GLN A 54 4.86 4.57 16.04
C GLN A 54 5.18 4.00 14.65
N ASP A 55 6.22 4.52 14.00
CA ASP A 55 6.64 4.08 12.67
C ASP A 55 6.91 2.56 12.58
N ASN A 56 7.44 1.97 13.65
CA ASN A 56 7.63 0.52 13.73
C ASN A 56 6.31 -0.25 13.74
N GLN A 57 5.24 0.28 14.34
CA GLN A 57 3.93 -0.37 14.34
C GLN A 57 3.30 -0.31 12.95
N ILE A 58 3.46 0.81 12.26
CA ILE A 58 2.95 0.99 10.89
C ILE A 58 3.63 0.01 9.93
N LYS A 59 4.94 -0.21 10.06
CA LYS A 59 5.67 -1.21 9.26
C LYS A 59 5.27 -2.67 9.52
N VAL A 60 4.70 -2.99 10.68
CA VAL A 60 4.26 -4.37 11.01
C VAL A 60 2.85 -4.65 10.48
N ILE A 61 2.04 -3.60 10.31
CA ILE A 61 0.65 -3.71 9.83
C ILE A 61 0.60 -3.85 8.29
N ILE A 62 1.61 -3.33 7.58
CA ILE A 62 1.73 -3.33 6.13
C ILE A 62 2.59 -4.51 5.69
#